data_AF-A0A2E2BU72-F1
#
_entry.id   AF-A0A2E2BU72-F1
#
_cell.length_a   1.000
_cell.length_b   1.000
_cell.length_c   1.000
_cell.angle_alpha   90.00
_cell.angle_beta   90.00
_cell.angle_gamma   90.00
#
_symmetry.space_group_name_H-M   'P 1'
#
loop_
_entity.id
_entity.type
_entity.pdbx_description
1 polymer ?
#
loop_
_entity_poly.entity_id
_entity_poly.type
_entity_poly.pdbx_seq_one_letter_code
_entity_poly.pdbx_strand_id
1 'polypeptide(L)'
;MRANPFSAKPIEPTEFELLVGRTELMSDLRQHLRFGSPRTMILLGERGSGRTSLLQALSNLSSTSYPFTFYPEVNPAQTLLNEMYCRIAGYDTPSSTNTLVEEMVAKLQGFTGDLPLISFDFPGVSGVELAQVFERLTPVLGRLRALVIVALTPAQLSAWSDNLQMQFDITEPLSDFDVKTARALIDHRMRKVSNEAWSIHQSILEQSIAQTGGRPALLVRHLRDLIDAERGASTSFTRKSEMLEAMNLEPNDAKNRMPPAAEPLEPLDIESEPPGEPDAEFDWDIPEMEPDVEEEFPDEMVEPELEQDEQKPEFELPAFEIEEEPAVEDDSGGAILQMEPGTEPPAVSQHGFGGLAQRHRTASVEIGLENALRPKSSGPMAAKPDPTMRMPEELPHLESEESTYWVADTLPEPEPLPEPTPVMDPVVAKSIGESLRKDKPTLSSTTLPLDFERVSALSDAEISIVEASIAREVSPSDAALQAYLSVGRPRLSQIFNGLHKAGILSVRKKGRTRLFRISNQAKAHFTDGHMEA
;
A
#
# COMPACT_ATOMS: atom_id res chain seq x y z
N MET A 1 -15.27 30.27 -29.05
CA MET A 1 -14.84 28.92 -28.62
C MET A 1 -16.02 27.92 -28.70
N ARG A 2 -15.92 26.82 -29.46
CA ARG A 2 -17.04 25.86 -29.66
C ARG A 2 -17.29 24.89 -28.50
N ALA A 3 -16.27 24.59 -27.69
CA ALA A 3 -16.36 23.74 -26.51
C ALA A 3 -15.40 24.27 -25.42
N ASN A 4 -15.45 23.71 -24.21
CA ASN A 4 -14.44 24.00 -23.18
C ASN A 4 -13.18 23.16 -23.45
N PRO A 5 -11.99 23.76 -23.65
CA PRO A 5 -10.76 23.02 -23.94
C PRO A 5 -10.12 22.36 -22.70
N PHE A 6 -10.60 22.67 -21.50
CA PHE A 6 -10.02 22.18 -20.25
C PHE A 6 -10.73 20.93 -19.73
N SER A 7 -10.24 19.78 -20.17
CA SER A 7 -10.59 18.47 -19.64
C SER A 7 -9.69 18.10 -18.45
N ALA A 8 -10.30 17.73 -17.31
CA ALA A 8 -9.57 17.18 -16.16
C ALA A 8 -9.19 15.69 -16.33
N LYS A 9 -9.55 15.07 -17.46
CA LYS A 9 -9.15 13.70 -17.77
C LYS A 9 -7.65 13.65 -18.09
N PRO A 10 -6.98 12.52 -17.79
CA PRO A 10 -5.64 12.25 -18.30
C PRO A 10 -5.57 12.39 -19.83
N ILE A 11 -4.38 12.66 -20.36
CA ILE A 11 -4.16 12.86 -21.80
C ILE A 11 -4.12 11.50 -22.49
N GLU A 12 -4.97 11.28 -23.49
CA GLU A 12 -4.96 10.05 -24.27
C GLU A 12 -3.63 9.88 -25.04
N PRO A 13 -3.18 8.65 -25.33
CA PRO A 13 -1.92 8.42 -26.06
C PRO A 13 -1.83 9.18 -27.39
N THR A 14 -2.94 9.27 -28.12
CA THR A 14 -3.03 9.99 -29.40
C THR A 14 -2.87 11.50 -29.27
N GLU A 15 -3.03 12.05 -28.06
CA GLU A 15 -3.01 13.48 -27.77
C GLU A 15 -1.68 13.94 -27.14
N PHE A 16 -0.58 13.23 -27.45
CA PHE A 16 0.78 13.52 -26.97
C PHE A 16 1.17 15.00 -27.09
N GLU A 17 0.72 15.70 -28.13
CA GLU A 17 1.01 17.13 -28.40
C GLU A 17 0.47 18.08 -27.32
N LEU A 18 -0.46 17.62 -26.48
CA LEU A 18 -1.01 18.38 -25.36
C LEU A 18 -0.18 18.25 -24.08
N LEU A 19 0.82 17.37 -24.06
CA LEU A 19 1.75 17.27 -22.95
C LEU A 19 2.67 18.50 -22.97
N VAL A 20 2.62 19.29 -21.90
CA VAL A 20 3.40 20.52 -21.77
C VAL A 20 4.36 20.39 -20.58
N GLY A 21 5.60 20.82 -20.81
CA GLY A 21 6.71 20.63 -19.88
C GLY A 21 7.26 19.20 -19.89
N ARG A 22 8.23 18.92 -19.01
CA ARG A 22 8.81 17.58 -18.79
C ARG A 22 9.42 16.95 -20.05
N THR A 23 9.93 17.80 -20.95
CA THR A 23 10.53 17.41 -22.22
C THR A 23 11.82 16.62 -22.02
N GLU A 24 12.61 16.98 -21.01
CA GLU A 24 13.86 16.29 -20.65
C GLU A 24 13.57 14.86 -20.20
N LEU A 25 12.72 14.69 -19.18
CA LEU A 25 12.29 13.38 -18.69
C LEU A 25 11.68 12.53 -19.82
N MET A 26 10.83 13.11 -20.68
CA MET A 26 10.26 12.39 -21.83
C MET A 26 11.34 11.97 -22.85
N SER A 27 12.33 12.83 -23.08
CA SER A 27 13.47 12.51 -23.96
C SER A 27 14.28 11.35 -23.40
N ASP A 28 14.55 11.34 -22.10
CA ASP A 28 15.31 10.30 -21.41
C ASP A 28 14.57 8.96 -21.45
N LEU A 29 13.27 8.95 -21.12
CA LEU A 29 12.45 7.73 -21.21
C LEU A 29 12.35 7.23 -22.66
N ARG A 30 12.21 8.13 -23.63
CA ARG A 30 12.26 7.77 -25.06
C ARG A 30 13.60 7.16 -25.43
N GLN A 31 14.70 7.69 -24.90
CA GLN A 31 16.03 7.14 -25.10
C GLN A 31 16.10 5.71 -24.55
N HIS A 32 15.62 5.45 -23.34
CA HIS A 32 15.61 4.10 -22.77
C HIS A 32 14.82 3.10 -23.63
N LEU A 33 13.67 3.51 -24.18
CA LEU A 33 12.87 2.69 -25.09
C LEU A 33 13.59 2.37 -26.41
N ARG A 34 14.24 3.35 -27.02
CA ARG A 34 14.89 3.22 -28.34
C ARG A 34 16.24 2.52 -28.28
N PHE A 35 17.04 2.80 -27.25
CA PHE A 35 18.34 2.17 -27.05
C PHE A 35 18.23 0.76 -26.46
N GLY A 36 17.03 0.35 -26.04
CA GLY A 36 16.78 -1.03 -25.63
C GLY A 36 17.38 -1.39 -24.27
N SER A 37 17.53 -0.43 -23.36
CA SER A 37 18.05 -0.66 -22.00
C SER A 37 16.92 -1.11 -21.08
N PRO A 38 16.81 -2.41 -20.72
CA PRO A 38 15.81 -2.86 -19.75
C PRO A 38 16.07 -2.23 -18.39
N ARG A 39 15.06 -1.60 -17.80
CA ARG A 39 15.14 -0.89 -16.53
C ARG A 39 13.82 -0.93 -15.79
N THR A 40 13.90 -0.98 -14.47
CA THR A 40 12.79 -0.82 -13.54
C THR A 40 12.91 0.54 -12.90
N MET A 41 11.94 1.42 -13.14
CA MET A 41 11.96 2.81 -12.71
C MET A 41 10.71 3.17 -11.90
N ILE A 42 10.86 4.11 -10.98
CA ILE A 42 9.74 4.71 -10.25
C ILE A 42 9.52 6.12 -10.77
N LEU A 43 8.34 6.38 -11.30
CA LEU A 43 7.90 7.73 -11.68
C LEU A 43 7.29 8.41 -10.45
N LEU A 44 8.06 9.31 -9.85
CA LEU A 44 7.67 10.02 -8.64
C LEU A 44 6.88 11.29 -8.96
N GLY A 45 5.75 11.50 -8.30
CA GLY A 45 5.03 12.77 -8.39
C GLY A 45 3.80 12.84 -7.51
N GLU A 46 3.42 14.04 -7.11
CA GLU A 46 2.23 14.27 -6.30
C GLU A 46 0.93 13.88 -7.03
N ARG A 47 -0.15 13.63 -6.28
CA ARG A 47 -1.45 13.34 -6.89
C ARG A 47 -1.94 14.53 -7.70
N GLY A 48 -2.17 14.31 -8.99
CA GLY A 48 -2.58 15.38 -9.92
C GLY A 48 -1.43 16.13 -10.60
N SER A 49 -0.18 15.70 -10.40
CA SER A 49 1.00 16.18 -11.15
C SER A 49 0.95 15.83 -12.64
N GLY A 50 0.16 14.83 -13.04
CA GLY A 50 0.05 14.40 -14.45
C GLY A 50 0.88 13.17 -14.80
N ARG A 51 1.28 12.35 -13.82
CA ARG A 51 1.96 11.06 -14.03
C ARG A 51 1.23 10.16 -15.04
N THR A 52 -0.08 10.00 -14.89
CA THR A 52 -0.91 9.19 -15.79
C THR A 52 -0.85 9.71 -17.22
N SER A 53 -0.98 11.04 -17.40
CA SER A 53 -0.86 11.68 -18.71
C SER A 53 0.53 11.50 -19.32
N LEU A 54 1.59 11.51 -18.50
CA LEU A 54 2.97 11.28 -18.94
C LEU A 54 3.16 9.83 -19.40
N LEU A 55 2.64 8.85 -18.65
CA LEU A 55 2.70 7.43 -19.02
C LEU A 55 1.91 7.14 -20.30
N GLN A 56 0.73 7.73 -20.45
CA GLN A 56 -0.07 7.61 -21.67
C GLN A 56 0.63 8.27 -22.87
N ALA A 57 1.20 9.46 -22.70
CA ALA A 57 2.02 10.11 -23.71
C ALA A 57 3.23 9.24 -24.11
N LEU A 58 3.89 8.59 -23.14
CA LEU A 58 4.99 7.66 -23.40
C LEU A 58 4.53 6.40 -24.14
N SER A 59 3.34 5.89 -23.84
CA SER A 59 2.78 4.71 -24.51
C SER A 59 2.63 4.90 -26.02
N ASN A 60 2.36 6.13 -26.47
CA ASN A 60 2.31 6.48 -27.89
C ASN A 60 3.69 6.47 -28.57
N LEU A 61 4.77 6.66 -27.81
CA LEU A 61 6.14 6.64 -28.33
C LEU A 61 6.73 5.23 -28.39
N SER A 62 6.20 4.31 -27.57
CA SER A 62 6.57 2.89 -27.55
C SER A 62 5.75 2.08 -28.55
N SER A 63 6.39 1.17 -29.28
CA SER A 63 5.70 0.28 -30.23
C SER A 63 4.80 -0.75 -29.54
N THR A 64 5.15 -1.16 -28.31
CA THR A 64 4.36 -2.09 -27.48
C THR A 64 4.27 -1.54 -26.06
N SER A 65 3.04 -1.36 -25.58
CA SER A 65 2.76 -0.81 -24.24
C SER A 65 1.71 -1.64 -23.52
N TYR A 66 1.98 -1.95 -22.26
CA TYR A 66 1.10 -2.72 -21.38
C TYR A 66 0.80 -1.89 -20.12
N PRO A 67 -0.28 -1.08 -20.13
CA PRO A 67 -0.68 -0.28 -18.98
C PRO A 67 -1.56 -1.08 -18.00
N PHE A 68 -1.19 -1.05 -16.72
CA PHE A 68 -1.91 -1.62 -15.59
C PHE A 68 -2.45 -0.48 -14.72
N THR A 69 -3.75 -0.26 -14.79
CA THR A 69 -4.46 0.85 -14.11
C THR A 69 -5.43 0.37 -13.04
N PHE A 70 -5.74 -0.93 -13.00
CA PHE A 70 -6.67 -1.51 -12.05
C PHE A 70 -5.92 -2.38 -11.04
N TYR A 71 -6.14 -2.14 -9.76
CA TYR A 71 -5.51 -2.92 -8.70
C TYR A 71 -6.42 -4.08 -8.28
N PRO A 72 -5.97 -5.34 -8.37
CA PRO A 72 -6.76 -6.50 -7.98
C PRO A 72 -6.93 -6.64 -6.46
N GLU A 73 -8.14 -6.99 -6.02
CA GLU A 73 -8.47 -7.15 -4.59
C GLU A 73 -7.93 -8.47 -4.01
N VAL A 74 -7.99 -9.56 -4.78
CA VAL A 74 -7.59 -10.90 -4.34
C VAL A 74 -6.22 -11.26 -4.88
N ASN A 75 -5.31 -11.66 -3.99
CA ASN A 75 -3.94 -12.10 -4.30
C ASN A 75 -3.23 -11.22 -5.35
N PRO A 76 -3.04 -9.92 -5.07
CA PRO A 76 -2.72 -8.94 -6.10
C PRO A 76 -1.45 -9.26 -6.90
N ALA A 77 -0.40 -9.77 -6.26
CA ALA A 77 0.83 -10.15 -6.95
C ALA A 77 0.63 -11.27 -7.98
N GLN A 78 -0.19 -12.29 -7.68
CA GLN A 78 -0.46 -13.38 -8.63
C GLN A 78 -1.38 -12.94 -9.76
N THR A 79 -2.43 -12.17 -9.42
CA THR A 79 -3.38 -11.66 -10.40
C THR A 79 -2.71 -10.72 -11.40
N LEU A 80 -1.83 -9.82 -10.93
CA LEU A 80 -1.04 -8.95 -11.82
C LEU A 80 -0.08 -9.75 -12.70
N LEU A 81 0.57 -10.81 -12.19
CA LEU A 81 1.43 -11.68 -13.01
C LEU A 81 0.64 -12.40 -14.10
N ASN A 82 -0.54 -12.92 -13.76
CA ASN A 82 -1.41 -13.58 -14.73
C ASN A 82 -1.90 -12.59 -15.78
N GLU A 83 -2.29 -11.37 -15.37
CA GLU A 83 -2.70 -10.33 -16.32
C GLU A 83 -1.55 -9.91 -17.24
N MET A 84 -0.34 -9.74 -16.70
CA MET A 84 0.87 -9.49 -17.49
C MET A 84 1.11 -10.59 -18.52
N TYR A 85 1.05 -11.85 -18.09
CA TYR A 85 1.21 -12.98 -19.00
C TYR A 85 0.14 -12.98 -20.10
N CYS A 86 -1.14 -12.77 -19.74
CA CYS A 86 -2.23 -12.71 -20.71
C CYS A 86 -2.02 -11.64 -21.78
N ARG A 87 -1.47 -10.48 -21.40
CA ARG A 87 -1.21 -9.39 -22.35
C ARG A 87 0.04 -9.62 -23.21
N ILE A 88 1.04 -10.35 -22.71
CA ILE A 88 2.35 -10.52 -23.39
C ILE A 88 2.40 -11.82 -24.21
N ALA A 89 2.01 -12.94 -23.62
CA ALA A 89 2.20 -14.28 -24.19
C ALA A 89 0.91 -14.86 -24.80
N GLY A 90 -0.23 -14.68 -24.13
CA GLY A 90 -1.54 -15.18 -24.56
C GLY A 90 -2.42 -15.66 -23.39
N TYR A 91 -3.64 -16.11 -23.69
CA TYR A 91 -4.67 -16.42 -22.68
C TYR A 91 -4.49 -17.76 -21.93
N ASP A 92 -3.56 -18.61 -22.36
CA ASP A 92 -3.36 -19.95 -21.79
C ASP A 92 -2.42 -19.90 -20.57
N THR A 93 -2.93 -19.48 -19.41
CA THR A 93 -2.12 -19.34 -18.19
C THR A 93 -1.65 -20.69 -17.64
N PRO A 94 -0.33 -20.95 -17.53
CA PRO A 94 0.18 -22.15 -16.89
C PRO A 94 -0.14 -22.19 -15.39
N SER A 95 -0.32 -23.38 -14.83
CA SER A 95 -0.61 -23.52 -13.38
C SER A 95 0.59 -23.16 -12.47
N SER A 96 1.82 -23.15 -13.01
CA SER A 96 3.03 -22.81 -12.28
C SER A 96 3.52 -21.40 -12.60
N THR A 97 3.85 -20.63 -11.56
CA THR A 97 4.37 -19.26 -11.71
C THR A 97 5.73 -19.22 -12.40
N ASN A 98 6.57 -20.24 -12.21
CA ASN A 98 7.91 -20.27 -12.82
C ASN A 98 7.84 -20.44 -14.33
N THR A 99 6.97 -21.35 -14.81
CA THR A 99 6.78 -21.57 -16.25
C THR A 99 6.16 -20.34 -16.92
N LEU A 100 5.21 -19.70 -16.23
CA LEU A 100 4.62 -18.43 -16.68
C LEU A 100 5.69 -17.35 -16.86
N VAL A 101 6.58 -17.18 -15.88
CA VAL A 101 7.66 -16.19 -15.95
C VAL A 101 8.67 -16.54 -17.04
N GLU A 102 9.07 -17.80 -17.18
CA GLU A 102 10.01 -18.24 -18.22
C GLU A 102 9.48 -17.99 -19.64
N GLU A 103 8.22 -18.30 -19.88
CA GLU A 103 7.59 -18.05 -21.18
C GLU A 103 7.42 -16.55 -21.46
N MET A 104 7.01 -15.77 -20.45
CA MET A 104 6.93 -14.30 -20.58
C MET A 104 8.31 -13.69 -20.88
N VAL A 105 9.36 -14.14 -20.19
CA VAL A 105 10.75 -13.72 -20.46
C VAL A 105 11.17 -14.12 -21.87
N ALA A 106 10.91 -15.36 -22.32
CA ALA A 106 11.26 -15.82 -23.65
C ALA A 106 10.57 -15.00 -24.75
N LYS A 107 9.28 -14.68 -24.57
CA LYS A 107 8.52 -13.82 -25.49
C LYS A 107 9.11 -12.42 -25.55
N LEU A 108 9.36 -11.78 -24.41
CA LEU A 108 9.93 -10.42 -24.36
C LEU A 108 11.37 -10.36 -24.88
N GLN A 109 12.17 -11.41 -24.67
CA GLN A 109 13.53 -11.50 -25.23
C GLN A 109 13.52 -11.65 -26.74
N GLY A 110 12.55 -12.39 -27.29
CA GLY A 110 12.38 -12.60 -28.73
C GLY A 110 11.94 -11.37 -29.51
N PHE A 111 11.48 -10.30 -28.85
CA PHE A 111 11.12 -9.06 -29.54
C PHE A 111 12.36 -8.37 -30.14
N THR A 112 12.30 -8.16 -31.45
CA THR A 112 13.26 -7.36 -32.22
C THR A 112 12.65 -5.99 -32.49
N GLY A 113 13.11 -4.96 -31.80
CA GLY A 113 12.60 -3.60 -31.97
C GLY A 113 12.82 -2.74 -30.71
N ASP A 114 12.00 -1.71 -30.57
CA ASP A 114 11.95 -0.90 -29.36
C ASP A 114 11.58 -1.77 -28.16
N LEU A 115 12.07 -1.37 -26.99
CA LEU A 115 11.79 -2.04 -25.75
C LEU A 115 10.30 -1.93 -25.39
N PRO A 116 9.64 -3.02 -24.97
CA PRO A 116 8.26 -2.97 -24.50
C PRO A 116 8.15 -2.14 -23.23
N LEU A 117 7.10 -1.33 -23.13
CA LEU A 117 6.78 -0.51 -21.96
C LEU A 117 5.74 -1.22 -21.09
N ILE A 118 6.05 -1.43 -19.82
CA ILE A 118 5.12 -1.95 -18.81
C ILE A 118 4.92 -0.83 -17.79
N SER A 119 3.68 -0.35 -17.63
CA SER A 119 3.40 0.75 -16.69
C SER A 119 2.38 0.34 -15.64
N PHE A 120 2.66 0.70 -14.39
CA PHE A 120 1.76 0.48 -13.25
C PHE A 120 1.36 1.82 -12.66
N ASP A 121 0.05 2.11 -12.62
CA ASP A 121 -0.48 3.35 -12.03
C ASP A 121 -1.68 3.04 -11.13
N PHE A 122 -1.45 3.05 -9.82
CA PHE A 122 -2.46 2.73 -8.80
C PHE A 122 -2.63 3.89 -7.81
N PRO A 123 -3.35 4.96 -8.19
CA PRO A 123 -3.44 6.17 -7.38
C PRO A 123 -4.30 6.01 -6.11
N GLY A 124 -5.10 4.94 -6.00
CA GLY A 124 -6.01 4.70 -4.87
C GLY A 124 -5.50 3.73 -3.81
N VAL A 125 -4.33 3.12 -4.00
CA VAL A 125 -3.82 2.03 -3.15
C VAL A 125 -2.83 2.56 -2.13
N SER A 126 -2.82 1.98 -0.92
CA SER A 126 -1.87 2.37 0.12
C SER A 126 -0.43 2.02 -0.26
N GLY A 127 0.54 2.81 0.21
CA GLY A 127 1.96 2.57 -0.08
C GLY A 127 2.45 1.21 0.45
N VAL A 128 1.89 0.76 1.58
CA VAL A 128 2.26 -0.51 2.23
C VAL A 128 1.77 -1.72 1.41
N GLU A 129 0.53 -1.69 0.91
CA GLU A 129 0.00 -2.73 0.03
C GLU A 129 0.80 -2.82 -1.28
N LEU A 130 1.15 -1.67 -1.86
CA LEU A 130 2.00 -1.64 -3.05
C LEU A 130 3.39 -2.22 -2.76
N ALA A 131 4.01 -1.87 -1.63
CA ALA A 131 5.31 -2.40 -1.25
C ALA A 131 5.28 -3.95 -1.16
N GLN A 132 4.30 -4.53 -0.48
CA GLN A 132 4.17 -5.99 -0.35
C GLN A 132 4.04 -6.70 -1.71
N VAL A 133 3.30 -6.10 -2.65
CA VAL A 133 3.13 -6.65 -3.99
C VAL A 133 4.42 -6.53 -4.79
N PHE A 134 5.04 -5.35 -4.81
CA PHE A 134 6.25 -5.11 -5.58
C PHE A 134 7.47 -5.86 -5.01
N GLU A 135 7.54 -6.15 -3.70
CA GLU A 135 8.57 -7.06 -3.16
C GLU A 135 8.49 -8.46 -3.80
N ARG A 136 7.29 -8.95 -4.10
CA ARG A 136 7.09 -10.24 -4.79
C ARG A 136 7.26 -10.16 -6.30
N LEU A 137 6.93 -9.02 -6.91
CA LEU A 137 7.02 -8.84 -8.36
C LEU A 137 8.42 -8.48 -8.84
N THR A 138 9.22 -7.76 -8.05
CA THR A 138 10.54 -7.26 -8.47
C THR A 138 11.47 -8.34 -9.03
N PRO A 139 11.58 -9.55 -8.43
CA PRO A 139 12.38 -10.65 -9.01
C PRO A 139 11.93 -11.08 -10.40
N VAL A 140 10.65 -10.94 -10.73
CA VAL A 140 10.11 -11.20 -12.06
C VAL A 140 10.40 -10.03 -12.98
N LEU A 141 10.08 -8.81 -12.55
CA LEU A 141 10.25 -7.59 -13.35
C LEU A 141 11.70 -7.39 -13.79
N GLY A 142 12.68 -7.67 -12.91
CA GLY A 142 14.10 -7.55 -13.22
C GLY A 142 14.61 -8.56 -14.26
N ARG A 143 13.88 -9.65 -14.54
CA ARG A 143 14.21 -10.62 -15.59
C ARG A 143 13.65 -10.25 -16.96
N LEU A 144 12.69 -9.33 -17.01
CA LEU A 144 12.01 -8.95 -18.24
C LEU A 144 12.86 -7.96 -19.03
N ARG A 145 13.00 -8.20 -20.33
CA ARG A 145 13.59 -7.25 -21.26
C ARG A 145 12.54 -6.18 -21.61
N ALA A 146 12.22 -5.31 -20.65
CA ALA A 146 11.21 -4.28 -20.76
C ALA A 146 11.62 -3.00 -20.00
N LEU A 147 11.03 -1.87 -20.36
CA LEU A 147 11.04 -0.67 -19.51
C LEU A 147 9.83 -0.75 -18.60
N VAL A 148 10.06 -0.98 -17.32
CA VAL A 148 9.00 -1.06 -16.31
C VAL A 148 8.95 0.25 -15.55
N ILE A 149 7.80 0.92 -15.53
CA ILE A 149 7.59 2.17 -14.82
C ILE A 149 6.47 2.02 -13.81
N VAL A 150 6.76 2.28 -12.53
CA VAL A 150 5.76 2.30 -11.45
C VAL A 150 5.50 3.74 -11.04
N ALA A 151 4.28 4.24 -11.23
CA ALA A 151 3.91 5.59 -10.81
C ALA A 151 3.53 5.61 -9.33
N LEU A 152 4.30 6.35 -8.52
CA LEU A 152 4.11 6.44 -7.07
C LEU A 152 4.06 7.89 -6.60
N THR A 153 3.29 8.13 -5.54
CA THR A 153 3.35 9.39 -4.79
C THR A 153 4.53 9.36 -3.83
N PRO A 154 5.09 10.52 -3.43
CA PRO A 154 6.11 10.57 -2.38
C PRO A 154 5.68 9.86 -1.09
N ALA A 155 4.39 9.97 -0.72
CA ALA A 155 3.81 9.28 0.42
C ALA A 155 3.72 7.74 0.23
N GLN A 156 3.53 7.26 -0.99
CA GLN A 156 3.56 5.82 -1.27
C GLN A 156 4.99 5.27 -1.27
N LEU A 157 5.94 6.03 -1.82
CA LEU A 157 7.34 5.65 -1.88
C LEU A 157 7.97 5.58 -0.48
N SER A 158 7.62 6.48 0.44
CA SER A 158 8.13 6.45 1.82
C SER A 158 7.72 5.21 2.61
N ALA A 159 6.66 4.51 2.18
CA ALA A 159 6.24 3.25 2.77
C ALA A 159 7.07 2.05 2.26
N TRP A 160 7.85 2.21 1.18
CA TRP A 160 8.69 1.15 0.62
C TRP A 160 9.97 0.99 1.43
N SER A 161 10.40 -0.26 1.62
CA SER A 161 11.67 -0.55 2.29
C SER A 161 12.87 -0.06 1.47
N ASP A 162 13.97 0.32 2.13
CA ASP A 162 15.18 0.78 1.45
C ASP A 162 15.72 -0.27 0.45
N ASN A 163 15.58 -1.56 0.80
CA ASN A 163 15.96 -2.66 -0.08
C ASN A 163 15.11 -2.74 -1.36
N LEU A 164 13.82 -2.43 -1.27
CA LEU A 164 12.96 -2.35 -2.44
C LEU A 164 13.33 -1.12 -3.27
N GLN A 165 13.53 0.04 -2.63
CA GLN A 165 13.90 1.27 -3.33
C GLN A 165 15.21 1.14 -4.12
N MET A 166 16.23 0.45 -3.57
CA MET A 166 17.51 0.21 -4.26
C MET A 166 17.39 -0.62 -5.56
N GLN A 167 16.28 -1.34 -5.75
CA GLN A 167 16.05 -2.14 -6.98
C GLN A 167 15.40 -1.33 -8.11
N PHE A 168 15.03 -0.07 -7.86
CA PHE A 168 14.39 0.80 -8.84
C PHE A 168 15.19 2.08 -9.05
N ASP A 169 15.29 2.51 -10.30
CA ASP A 169 15.79 3.84 -10.64
C ASP A 169 14.67 4.86 -10.33
N ILE A 170 14.85 5.67 -9.29
CA ILE A 170 13.85 6.67 -8.88
C ILE A 170 14.06 7.95 -9.71
N THR A 171 13.01 8.42 -10.39
CA THR A 171 13.06 9.70 -11.12
C THR A 171 12.97 10.87 -10.17
N GLU A 172 13.40 12.05 -10.62
CA GLU A 172 13.08 13.29 -9.93
C GLU A 172 11.55 13.46 -9.79
N PRO A 173 11.07 14.01 -8.65
CA PRO A 173 9.65 14.29 -8.46
C PRO A 173 9.13 15.23 -9.55
N LEU A 174 7.98 14.91 -10.14
CA LEU A 174 7.32 15.80 -11.09
C LEU A 174 7.01 17.16 -10.44
N SER A 175 7.66 18.21 -10.94
CA SER A 175 7.44 19.59 -10.51
C SER A 175 6.06 20.11 -10.90
N ASP A 176 5.59 21.06 -10.09
CA ASP A 176 4.40 21.86 -10.35
C ASP A 176 4.64 22.86 -11.49
N PHE A 177 3.56 23.42 -12.05
CA PHE A 177 3.67 24.32 -13.20
C PHE A 177 3.95 25.76 -12.82
N ASP A 178 5.01 26.30 -13.42
CA ASP A 178 5.29 27.73 -13.48
C ASP A 178 4.31 28.47 -14.39
N VAL A 179 4.24 29.80 -14.23
CA VAL A 179 3.42 30.70 -15.07
C VAL A 179 3.67 30.49 -16.57
N LYS A 180 4.93 30.27 -16.97
CA LYS A 180 5.31 30.02 -18.37
C LYS A 180 4.73 28.70 -18.89
N THR A 181 4.89 27.63 -18.12
CA THR A 181 4.41 26.28 -18.47
C THR A 181 2.88 26.22 -18.46
N ALA A 182 2.24 26.87 -17.49
CA ALA A 182 0.79 27.01 -17.41
C ALA A 182 0.22 27.76 -18.62
N ARG A 183 0.86 28.86 -19.04
CA ARG A 183 0.47 29.60 -20.24
C ARG A 183 0.60 28.75 -21.50
N ALA A 184 1.72 28.03 -21.65
CA ALA A 184 1.90 27.09 -22.76
C ALA A 184 0.81 26.00 -22.77
N LEU A 185 0.42 25.47 -21.61
CA LEU A 185 -0.69 24.52 -21.50
C LEU A 185 -2.01 25.10 -21.97
N ILE A 186 -2.33 26.32 -21.55
CA ILE A 186 -3.53 27.04 -21.99
C ILE A 186 -3.52 27.20 -23.51
N ASP A 187 -2.41 27.69 -24.07
CA ASP A 187 -2.30 27.93 -25.51
C ASP A 187 -2.43 26.64 -26.33
N HIS A 188 -1.81 25.53 -25.89
CA HIS A 188 -1.93 24.22 -26.53
C HIS A 188 -3.38 23.70 -26.52
N ARG A 189 -4.06 23.80 -25.38
CA ARG A 189 -5.45 23.34 -25.25
C ARG A 189 -6.42 24.24 -26.01
N MET A 190 -6.20 25.55 -26.00
CA MET A 190 -6.99 26.53 -26.72
C MET A 190 -6.92 26.33 -28.24
N ARG A 191 -5.73 26.06 -28.79
CA ARG A 191 -5.52 25.77 -30.22
C ARG A 191 -6.36 24.60 -30.74
N LYS A 192 -6.70 23.63 -29.90
CA LYS A 192 -7.54 22.49 -30.28
C LYS A 192 -9.00 22.88 -30.53
N VAL A 193 -9.50 23.93 -29.87
CA VAL A 193 -10.93 24.29 -29.84
C VAL A 193 -11.23 25.66 -30.44
N SER A 194 -10.21 26.50 -30.57
CA SER A 194 -10.31 27.88 -31.06
C SER A 194 -9.08 28.23 -31.88
N ASN A 195 -9.28 28.99 -32.95
CA ASN A 195 -8.19 29.60 -33.72
C ASN A 195 -7.69 30.91 -33.05
N GLU A 196 -8.45 31.45 -32.10
CA GLU A 196 -8.08 32.62 -31.30
C GLU A 196 -7.50 32.19 -29.96
N ALA A 197 -6.37 32.80 -29.58
CA ALA A 197 -5.72 32.60 -28.29
C ALA A 197 -6.59 33.22 -27.17
N TRP A 198 -6.68 32.53 -26.03
CA TRP A 198 -7.38 33.07 -24.87
C TRP A 198 -6.52 34.12 -24.18
N SER A 199 -6.98 35.37 -24.18
CA SER A 199 -6.28 36.49 -23.56
C SER A 199 -6.48 36.51 -22.04
N ILE A 200 -5.92 35.54 -21.31
CA ILE A 200 -5.91 35.60 -19.84
C ILE A 200 -4.87 36.63 -19.40
N HIS A 201 -5.29 37.56 -18.53
CA HIS A 201 -4.40 38.51 -17.89
C HIS A 201 -3.43 37.78 -16.95
N GLN A 202 -2.15 38.17 -16.95
CA GLN A 202 -1.12 37.46 -16.18
C GLN A 202 -1.43 37.43 -14.68
N SER A 203 -2.05 38.48 -14.14
CA SER A 203 -2.49 38.53 -12.74
C SER A 203 -3.50 37.44 -12.38
N ILE A 204 -4.44 37.12 -13.28
CA ILE A 204 -5.44 36.06 -13.05
C ILE A 204 -4.77 34.69 -13.09
N LEU A 205 -3.79 34.52 -13.99
CA LEU A 205 -3.03 33.27 -14.08
C LEU A 205 -2.15 33.06 -12.82
N GLU A 206 -1.50 34.11 -12.33
CA GLU A 206 -0.72 34.06 -11.09
C GLU A 206 -1.60 33.76 -9.88
N GLN A 207 -2.78 34.38 -9.79
CA GLN A 207 -3.78 34.06 -8.76
C GLN A 207 -4.26 32.62 -8.86
N SER A 208 -4.53 32.13 -10.08
CA SER A 208 -4.94 30.74 -10.32
C SER A 208 -3.87 29.75 -9.85
N ILE A 209 -2.60 30.04 -10.12
CA ILE A 209 -1.46 29.23 -9.66
C ILE A 209 -1.33 29.31 -8.13
N ALA A 210 -1.47 30.48 -7.53
CA ALA A 210 -1.43 30.66 -6.08
C ALA A 210 -2.54 29.88 -5.36
N GLN A 211 -3.75 29.85 -5.93
CA GLN A 211 -4.87 29.08 -5.38
C GLN A 211 -4.71 27.56 -5.55
N THR A 212 -4.08 27.11 -6.64
CA THR A 212 -3.97 25.68 -6.96
C THR A 212 -2.64 25.05 -6.55
N GLY A 213 -1.68 25.86 -6.10
CA GLY A 213 -0.31 25.45 -5.83
C GLY A 213 0.45 25.00 -7.09
N GLY A 214 0.03 25.43 -8.28
CA GLY A 214 0.64 25.02 -9.56
C GLY A 214 0.37 23.57 -9.97
N ARG A 215 -0.47 22.83 -9.23
CA ARG A 215 -0.80 21.43 -9.56
C ARG A 215 -1.59 21.33 -10.87
N PRO A 216 -1.12 20.62 -11.90
CA PRO A 216 -1.75 20.57 -13.22
C PRO A 216 -3.23 20.17 -13.21
N ALA A 217 -3.60 19.13 -12.46
CA ALA A 217 -4.99 18.67 -12.40
C ALA A 217 -5.92 19.69 -11.72
N LEU A 218 -5.45 20.41 -10.71
CA LEU A 218 -6.24 21.45 -10.03
C LEU A 218 -6.32 22.71 -10.89
N LEU A 219 -5.21 23.12 -11.50
CA LEU A 219 -5.16 24.25 -12.42
C LEU A 219 -6.12 24.07 -13.59
N VAL A 220 -6.12 22.89 -14.23
CA VAL A 220 -7.02 22.61 -15.36
C VAL A 220 -8.49 22.64 -14.92
N ARG A 221 -8.83 22.13 -13.73
CA ARG A 221 -10.20 22.23 -13.18
C ARG A 221 -10.59 23.68 -12.92
N HIS A 222 -9.70 24.45 -12.32
CA HIS A 222 -9.95 25.87 -12.04
C HIS A 222 -10.15 26.68 -13.33
N LEU A 223 -9.29 26.49 -14.34
CA LEU A 223 -9.42 27.16 -15.65
C LEU A 223 -10.70 26.75 -16.39
N ARG A 224 -11.10 25.48 -16.30
CA ARG A 224 -12.38 25.01 -16.82
C ARG A 224 -13.53 25.75 -16.16
N ASP A 225 -13.53 25.79 -14.82
CA ASP A 225 -14.59 26.41 -14.03
C ASP A 225 -14.66 27.93 -14.26
N LEU A 226 -13.52 28.61 -14.54
CA LEU A 226 -13.47 30.02 -14.93
C LEU A 226 -14.16 30.29 -16.29
N ILE A 227 -13.90 29.46 -17.30
CA ILE A 227 -14.55 29.60 -18.62
C ILE A 227 -16.04 29.29 -18.53
N ASP A 228 -16.41 28.29 -17.74
CA ASP A 228 -17.80 27.92 -17.53
C ASP A 228 -18.55 29.06 -16.79
N ALA A 229 -17.92 29.70 -15.80
CA ALA A 229 -18.46 30.88 -15.13
C ALA A 229 -18.61 32.09 -16.07
N GLU A 230 -17.63 32.35 -16.95
CA GLU A 230 -17.72 33.41 -17.98
C GLU A 230 -18.93 33.20 -18.92
N ARG A 231 -19.32 31.93 -19.15
CA ARG A 231 -20.49 31.56 -19.95
C ARG A 231 -21.80 31.54 -19.18
N GLY A 232 -21.79 31.89 -17.89
CA GLY A 232 -22.97 31.91 -17.03
C GLY A 232 -23.38 30.53 -16.49
N ALA A 233 -22.50 29.52 -16.55
CA ALA A 233 -22.74 28.27 -15.85
C ALA A 233 -22.37 28.42 -14.36
N SER A 234 -23.27 28.02 -13.47
CA SER A 234 -22.95 27.90 -12.04
C SER A 234 -22.02 26.71 -11.84
N THR A 235 -20.78 26.97 -11.45
CA THR A 235 -19.74 25.99 -11.14
C THR A 235 -19.49 25.97 -9.64
N SER A 236 -18.75 24.97 -9.16
CA SER A 236 -18.28 24.93 -7.76
C SER A 236 -17.48 26.17 -7.37
N PHE A 237 -16.83 26.84 -8.33
CA PHE A 237 -16.09 28.06 -8.08
C PHE A 237 -17.04 29.26 -7.94
N THR A 238 -18.03 29.43 -8.82
CA THR A 238 -19.04 30.49 -8.66
C THR A 238 -19.85 30.30 -7.39
N ARG A 239 -20.26 29.06 -7.04
CA ARG A 239 -20.95 28.81 -5.76
C ARG A 239 -20.07 29.14 -4.55
N LYS A 240 -18.76 28.82 -4.59
CA LYS A 240 -17.83 29.19 -3.51
C LYS A 240 -17.60 30.69 -3.45
N SER A 241 -17.47 31.36 -4.59
CA SER A 241 -17.34 32.82 -4.66
C SER A 241 -18.60 33.51 -4.17
N GLU A 242 -19.77 33.07 -4.61
CA GLU A 242 -21.08 33.55 -4.17
C GLU A 242 -21.31 33.26 -2.68
N MET A 243 -20.90 32.10 -2.17
CA MET A 243 -20.94 31.81 -0.72
C MET A 243 -19.97 32.70 0.06
N LEU A 244 -18.75 32.92 -0.43
CA LEU A 244 -17.78 33.82 0.20
C LEU A 244 -18.24 35.28 0.15
N GLU A 245 -18.89 35.69 -0.93
CA GLU A 245 -19.44 37.03 -1.13
C GLU A 245 -20.73 37.22 -0.32
N ALA A 246 -21.53 36.17 -0.14
CA ALA A 246 -22.66 36.14 0.80
C ALA A 246 -22.20 36.04 2.27
N MET A 247 -21.00 35.51 2.52
CA MET A 247 -20.34 35.47 3.83
C MET A 247 -19.46 36.69 4.09
N ASN A 248 -19.42 37.70 3.19
CA ASN A 248 -18.92 39.03 3.52
C ASN A 248 -19.90 39.69 4.49
N LEU A 249 -19.90 39.21 5.73
CA LEU A 249 -20.23 40.01 6.91
C LEU A 249 -19.42 41.30 6.79
N GLU A 250 -20.11 42.44 6.88
CA GLU A 250 -19.49 43.75 6.94
C GLU A 250 -18.29 43.69 7.91
N PRO A 251 -17.17 44.37 7.61
CA PRO A 251 -15.98 44.30 8.44
C PRO A 251 -16.37 44.63 9.87
N ASN A 252 -16.35 43.62 10.74
CA ASN A 252 -16.71 43.83 12.13
C ASN A 252 -15.68 44.80 12.68
N ASP A 253 -16.13 46.03 12.96
CA ASP A 253 -15.38 47.17 13.49
C ASP A 253 -14.89 46.89 14.93
N ALA A 254 -14.15 45.80 15.12
CA ALA A 254 -13.55 45.41 16.39
C ALA A 254 -12.50 46.45 16.85
N LYS A 255 -11.98 47.26 15.92
CA LYS A 255 -11.04 48.34 16.21
C LYS A 255 -11.70 49.57 16.86
N ASN A 256 -13.01 49.77 16.67
CA ASN A 256 -13.77 50.88 17.27
C ASN A 256 -14.41 50.53 18.62
N ARG A 257 -14.36 49.26 19.05
CA ARG A 257 -14.91 48.81 20.35
C ARG A 257 -13.88 48.67 21.48
N MET A 258 -12.58 48.91 21.22
CA MET A 258 -11.58 48.94 22.29
C MET A 258 -11.50 50.34 22.91
N PRO A 259 -11.71 50.52 24.23
CA PRO A 259 -11.42 51.78 24.90
C PRO A 259 -9.89 52.03 24.95
N PRO A 260 -9.41 53.26 24.74
CA PRO A 260 -7.98 53.56 24.69
C PRO A 260 -7.49 53.97 26.08
N ALA A 261 -7.12 53.00 26.93
CA ALA A 261 -6.22 53.22 28.06
C ALA A 261 -5.90 51.87 28.72
N ALA A 262 -4.84 51.21 28.27
CA ALA A 262 -4.14 50.25 29.13
C ALA A 262 -3.20 51.08 30.02
N GLU A 263 -3.57 51.28 31.28
CA GLU A 263 -2.65 51.81 32.28
C GLU A 263 -1.52 50.78 32.49
N PRO A 264 -0.24 51.19 32.45
CA PRO A 264 0.87 50.27 32.69
C PRO A 264 0.84 49.80 34.15
N LEU A 265 0.75 48.49 34.37
CA LEU A 265 0.84 47.89 35.69
C LEU A 265 2.24 48.11 36.28
N GLU A 266 2.31 48.67 37.48
CA GLU A 266 3.54 48.75 38.28
C GLU A 266 4.00 47.34 38.69
N PRO A 267 5.30 47.04 38.64
CA PRO A 267 5.83 45.77 39.12
C PRO A 267 5.81 45.74 40.64
N LEU A 268 5.04 44.82 41.22
CA LEU A 268 5.05 44.57 42.66
C LEU A 268 6.30 43.78 43.04
N ASP A 269 7.13 44.40 43.87
CA ASP A 269 8.26 43.79 44.57
C ASP A 269 7.78 42.60 45.43
N ILE A 270 8.51 41.49 45.29
CA ILE A 270 8.38 40.30 46.10
C ILE A 270 9.11 40.56 47.41
N GLU A 271 8.39 40.60 48.55
CA GLU A 271 8.89 40.08 49.82
C GLU A 271 7.77 39.97 50.88
N SER A 272 7.85 38.89 51.66
CA SER A 272 7.13 38.53 52.91
C SER A 272 5.86 37.66 52.84
N GLU A 273 6.08 36.34 52.96
CA GLU A 273 5.26 35.39 53.74
C GLU A 273 5.39 35.69 55.26
N PRO A 274 4.59 35.11 56.21
CA PRO A 274 3.42 34.19 56.18
C PRO A 274 2.31 34.66 57.20
N PRO A 275 1.52 33.85 57.97
CA PRO A 275 0.99 32.47 57.85
C PRO A 275 -0.55 32.32 58.09
N GLY A 276 -1.11 31.16 57.74
CA GLY A 276 -2.23 30.52 58.49
C GLY A 276 -3.63 30.47 57.83
N GLU A 277 -4.01 29.25 57.41
CA GLU A 277 -5.32 28.50 57.39
C GLU A 277 -6.67 29.24 57.65
N PRO A 278 -7.88 28.70 57.30
CA PRO A 278 -8.25 27.35 56.80
C PRO A 278 -9.28 27.33 55.64
N ASP A 279 -9.72 26.12 55.27
CA ASP A 279 -10.80 25.78 54.36
C ASP A 279 -12.08 26.62 54.49
N ALA A 280 -12.62 27.07 53.34
CA ALA A 280 -13.99 27.54 53.23
C ALA A 280 -14.63 26.97 51.95
N GLU A 281 -15.66 26.15 52.17
CA GLU A 281 -16.60 25.62 51.19
C GLU A 281 -17.09 26.72 50.24
N PHE A 282 -16.96 26.49 48.93
CA PHE A 282 -17.57 27.35 47.92
C PHE A 282 -18.89 26.72 47.48
N ASP A 283 -19.96 27.33 47.97
CA ASP A 283 -21.36 27.01 47.75
C ASP A 283 -21.79 27.48 46.34
N TRP A 284 -22.21 26.56 45.48
CA TRP A 284 -22.66 26.82 44.10
C TRP A 284 -24.19 26.91 43.99
N ASP A 285 -24.84 27.67 44.87
CA ASP A 285 -26.26 27.99 44.73
C ASP A 285 -26.49 29.01 43.59
N ILE A 286 -26.59 28.50 42.36
CA ILE A 286 -27.16 29.21 41.21
C ILE A 286 -28.55 28.59 40.92
N PRO A 287 -29.64 29.38 40.93
CA PRO A 287 -31.01 28.85 40.81
C PRO A 287 -31.26 28.08 39.52
N GLU A 288 -31.93 26.92 39.64
CA GLU A 288 -32.48 26.13 38.54
C GLU A 288 -33.37 27.01 37.64
N MET A 289 -32.92 27.22 36.40
CA MET A 289 -33.71 27.87 35.36
C MET A 289 -34.45 26.74 34.61
N GLU A 290 -35.77 26.72 34.71
CA GLU A 290 -36.64 25.78 33.99
C GLU A 290 -36.35 25.86 32.48
N PRO A 291 -36.23 24.73 31.76
CA PRO A 291 -36.04 24.75 30.32
C PRO A 291 -37.31 25.23 29.64
N ASP A 292 -37.18 26.31 28.87
CA ASP A 292 -38.18 26.76 27.91
C ASP A 292 -38.48 25.62 26.91
N VAL A 293 -39.78 25.33 26.78
CA VAL A 293 -40.34 24.35 25.86
C VAL A 293 -40.08 24.82 24.43
N GLU A 294 -39.18 24.15 23.70
CA GLU A 294 -39.07 24.33 22.25
C GLU A 294 -40.35 23.80 21.58
N GLU A 295 -41.00 24.67 20.80
CA GLU A 295 -42.19 24.37 20.02
C GLU A 295 -41.92 23.22 19.03
N GLU A 296 -42.62 22.10 19.22
CA GLU A 296 -42.67 20.99 18.26
C GLU A 296 -43.14 21.50 16.89
N PHE A 297 -42.31 21.34 15.87
CA PHE A 297 -42.73 21.47 14.48
C PHE A 297 -43.81 20.39 14.20
N PRO A 298 -44.96 20.73 13.60
CA PRO A 298 -45.99 19.74 13.32
C PRO A 298 -45.52 18.75 12.25
N ASP A 299 -45.45 17.47 12.62
CA ASP A 299 -45.36 16.35 11.68
C ASP A 299 -46.60 16.34 10.78
N GLU A 300 -46.41 16.65 9.51
CA GLU A 300 -47.45 16.56 8.50
C GLU A 300 -47.74 15.07 8.22
N MET A 301 -48.86 14.60 8.76
CA MET A 301 -49.43 13.28 8.52
C MET A 301 -49.72 13.10 7.03
N VAL A 302 -48.98 12.20 6.37
CA VAL A 302 -49.38 11.64 5.08
C VAL A 302 -50.04 10.30 5.36
N GLU A 303 -51.36 10.25 5.24
CA GLU A 303 -52.18 9.04 5.29
C GLU A 303 -51.77 8.05 4.17
N PRO A 304 -51.63 6.75 4.45
CA PRO A 304 -51.74 5.74 3.42
C PRO A 304 -53.19 5.26 3.35
N GLU A 305 -53.92 5.70 2.32
CA GLU A 305 -55.13 5.02 1.90
C GLU A 305 -54.74 3.65 1.31
N LEU A 306 -55.33 2.60 1.90
CA LEU A 306 -55.36 1.25 1.37
C LEU A 306 -56.43 1.15 0.27
N GLU A 307 -56.06 0.66 -0.91
CA GLU A 307 -56.90 -0.28 -1.69
C GLU A 307 -56.05 -1.01 -2.76
N GLN A 308 -55.84 -2.32 -2.52
CA GLN A 308 -55.82 -3.46 -3.45
C GLN A 308 -55.33 -3.24 -4.90
N ASP A 309 -54.23 -3.88 -5.32
CA ASP A 309 -54.31 -5.16 -6.04
C ASP A 309 -52.92 -5.77 -6.31
N GLU A 310 -52.89 -7.10 -6.38
CA GLU A 310 -51.72 -7.95 -6.56
C GLU A 310 -51.12 -7.87 -7.98
N GLN A 311 -49.78 -7.87 -8.11
CA GLN A 311 -49.02 -8.69 -9.07
C GLN A 311 -47.51 -8.35 -9.04
N LYS A 312 -46.69 -9.33 -8.64
CA LYS A 312 -45.23 -9.35 -8.86
C LYS A 312 -44.97 -9.81 -10.30
N PRO A 313 -44.04 -9.21 -11.06
CA PRO A 313 -43.47 -9.89 -12.22
C PRO A 313 -42.34 -10.81 -11.73
N GLU A 314 -42.59 -12.11 -11.74
CA GLU A 314 -41.54 -13.13 -11.76
C GLU A 314 -40.79 -13.03 -13.08
N PHE A 315 -39.46 -12.92 -13.00
CA PHE A 315 -38.57 -13.04 -14.14
C PHE A 315 -38.09 -14.50 -14.21
N GLU A 316 -38.76 -15.31 -15.03
CA GLU A 316 -38.40 -16.69 -15.32
C GLU A 316 -37.19 -16.77 -16.27
N LEU A 317 -36.22 -17.63 -15.93
CA LEU A 317 -35.14 -18.03 -16.82
C LEU A 317 -35.67 -18.99 -17.90
N PRO A 318 -35.22 -18.92 -19.17
CA PRO A 318 -35.72 -19.82 -20.20
C PRO A 318 -35.27 -21.26 -19.97
N ALA A 319 -36.22 -22.18 -19.91
CA ALA A 319 -35.98 -23.62 -19.86
C ALA A 319 -35.48 -24.14 -21.22
N PHE A 320 -34.43 -24.96 -21.18
CA PHE A 320 -33.98 -25.78 -22.30
C PHE A 320 -34.95 -26.96 -22.47
N GLU A 321 -35.52 -27.12 -23.66
CA GLU A 321 -36.32 -28.28 -24.07
C GLU A 321 -35.41 -29.50 -24.23
N ILE A 322 -35.71 -30.57 -23.49
CA ILE A 322 -35.24 -31.92 -23.76
C ILE A 322 -36.52 -32.74 -23.98
N GLU A 323 -36.71 -33.22 -25.20
CA GLU A 323 -37.79 -34.15 -25.55
C GLU A 323 -37.54 -35.51 -24.89
N GLU A 324 -38.47 -35.97 -24.04
CA GLU A 324 -38.54 -37.34 -23.55
C GLU A 324 -39.43 -38.18 -24.48
N GLU A 325 -38.90 -39.30 -24.97
CA GLU A 325 -39.67 -40.45 -25.45
C GLU A 325 -39.92 -41.45 -24.29
N PRO A 326 -41.01 -42.25 -24.34
CA PRO A 326 -41.64 -42.77 -23.15
C PRO A 326 -41.03 -44.09 -22.64
N ALA A 327 -41.16 -44.26 -21.33
CA ALA A 327 -40.85 -45.45 -20.56
C ALA A 327 -41.75 -46.65 -20.94
N VAL A 328 -41.17 -47.85 -20.87
CA VAL A 328 -41.89 -49.12 -20.79
C VAL A 328 -41.48 -49.84 -19.50
N GLU A 329 -42.49 -50.47 -18.91
CA GLU A 329 -42.63 -50.92 -17.53
C GLU A 329 -41.78 -52.14 -17.11
N ASP A 330 -41.44 -52.14 -15.82
CA ASP A 330 -41.44 -53.24 -14.83
C ASP A 330 -41.05 -54.67 -15.25
N ASP A 331 -39.98 -55.21 -14.64
CA ASP A 331 -40.02 -56.58 -14.10
C ASP A 331 -39.12 -56.73 -12.86
N SER A 332 -39.71 -57.37 -11.86
CA SER A 332 -39.11 -57.73 -10.58
C SER A 332 -38.26 -59.00 -10.73
N GLY A 333 -36.98 -58.97 -10.35
CA GLY A 333 -36.20 -60.22 -10.27
C GLY A 333 -34.77 -60.03 -9.79
N GLY A 334 -34.49 -60.49 -8.58
CA GLY A 334 -33.15 -60.42 -7.98
C GLY A 334 -32.08 -61.15 -8.78
N ALA A 335 -30.92 -60.50 -8.94
CA ALA A 335 -29.67 -61.14 -9.30
C ALA A 335 -28.57 -60.62 -8.38
N ILE A 336 -28.07 -61.53 -7.54
CA ILE A 336 -26.97 -61.34 -6.60
C ILE A 336 -25.69 -61.16 -7.42
N LEU A 337 -25.06 -59.99 -7.36
CA LEU A 337 -23.72 -59.78 -7.90
C LEU A 337 -22.71 -60.51 -6.99
N GLN A 338 -22.33 -61.74 -7.37
CA GLN A 338 -21.17 -62.41 -6.79
C GLN A 338 -19.91 -61.73 -7.32
N MET A 339 -19.15 -61.10 -6.42
CA MET A 339 -17.79 -60.64 -6.72
C MET A 339 -16.84 -61.84 -6.73
N GLU A 340 -15.90 -61.87 -7.68
CA GLU A 340 -14.84 -62.88 -7.69
C GLU A 340 -13.90 -62.71 -6.48
N PRO A 341 -13.48 -63.81 -5.81
CA PRO A 341 -12.67 -63.73 -4.60
C PRO A 341 -11.26 -63.19 -4.93
N GLY A 342 -10.95 -61.99 -4.43
CA GLY A 342 -9.61 -61.39 -4.55
C GLY A 342 -9.54 -59.89 -4.85
N THR A 343 -10.69 -59.21 -5.00
CA THR A 343 -10.76 -57.79 -5.39
C THR A 343 -11.31 -56.86 -4.28
N GLU A 344 -11.28 -57.28 -3.02
CA GLU A 344 -11.67 -56.40 -1.91
C GLU A 344 -10.55 -55.41 -1.55
N PRO A 345 -10.83 -54.09 -1.51
CA PRO A 345 -9.87 -53.10 -1.00
C PRO A 345 -9.73 -53.23 0.54
N PRO A 346 -8.55 -52.98 1.13
CA PRO A 346 -8.37 -53.15 2.56
C PRO A 346 -9.15 -52.11 3.37
N ALA A 347 -9.71 -52.55 4.50
CA ALA A 347 -10.50 -51.72 5.40
C ALA A 347 -9.71 -50.51 5.94
N VAL A 348 -10.34 -49.35 5.91
CA VAL A 348 -9.80 -48.09 6.42
C VAL A 348 -9.91 -48.07 7.94
N SER A 349 -8.78 -48.24 8.64
CA SER A 349 -8.70 -47.99 10.08
C SER A 349 -8.65 -46.48 10.35
N GLN A 350 -9.63 -45.96 11.06
CA GLN A 350 -9.59 -44.63 11.66
C GLN A 350 -8.45 -44.57 12.69
N HIS A 351 -7.36 -43.85 12.39
CA HIS A 351 -6.51 -43.07 13.32
C HIS A 351 -5.25 -42.54 12.63
N GLY A 352 -4.92 -41.27 12.89
CA GLY A 352 -3.55 -40.74 12.94
C GLY A 352 -2.75 -40.62 11.63
N PHE A 353 -2.45 -39.38 11.25
CA PHE A 353 -1.48 -38.97 10.23
C PHE A 353 -0.18 -39.81 10.22
N GLY A 354 -0.02 -40.69 9.22
CA GLY A 354 1.23 -41.46 9.03
C GLY A 354 1.34 -42.31 7.75
N GLY A 355 0.34 -42.32 6.86
CA GLY A 355 0.24 -43.32 5.79
C GLY A 355 0.88 -43.01 4.43
N LEU A 356 1.43 -41.81 4.20
CA LEU A 356 1.92 -41.40 2.87
C LEU A 356 3.32 -41.94 2.52
N ALA A 357 4.20 -42.10 3.52
CA ALA A 357 5.57 -42.59 3.29
C ALA A 357 5.63 -44.10 2.96
N GLN A 358 4.63 -44.88 3.40
CA GLN A 358 4.57 -46.31 3.14
C GLN A 358 4.02 -46.61 1.72
N ARG A 359 3.10 -45.77 1.22
CA ARG A 359 2.52 -45.90 -0.12
C ARG A 359 3.52 -45.61 -1.24
N HIS A 360 4.47 -44.71 -1.01
CA HIS A 360 5.49 -44.38 -2.00
C HIS A 360 6.58 -45.46 -2.14
N ARG A 361 6.74 -46.32 -1.13
CA ARG A 361 7.69 -47.45 -1.18
C ARG A 361 7.08 -48.69 -1.83
N THR A 362 5.80 -48.96 -1.62
CA THR A 362 5.13 -50.11 -2.24
C THR A 362 4.89 -49.89 -3.73
N ALA A 363 4.53 -48.68 -4.15
CA ALA A 363 4.35 -48.33 -5.56
C ALA A 363 5.68 -48.29 -6.35
N SER A 364 6.81 -47.94 -5.72
CA SER A 364 8.12 -47.94 -6.40
C SER A 364 8.69 -49.35 -6.63
N VAL A 365 8.34 -50.31 -5.75
CA VAL A 365 8.78 -51.72 -5.85
C VAL A 365 7.97 -52.49 -6.91
N GLU A 366 6.68 -52.18 -7.07
CA GLU A 366 5.82 -52.87 -8.05
C GLU A 366 6.01 -52.39 -9.50
N ILE A 367 6.51 -51.17 -9.71
CA ILE A 367 6.74 -50.60 -11.05
C ILE A 367 8.18 -50.86 -11.57
N GLY A 368 9.07 -51.44 -10.75
CA GLY A 368 10.42 -51.83 -11.19
C GLY A 368 11.29 -50.67 -11.72
N LEU A 369 11.01 -49.44 -11.28
CA LEU A 369 11.67 -48.23 -11.79
C LEU A 369 13.04 -47.95 -11.15
N GLU A 370 13.42 -48.70 -10.12
CA GLU A 370 14.67 -48.55 -9.37
C GLU A 370 15.93 -49.03 -10.13
N ASN A 371 15.75 -49.80 -11.21
CA ASN A 371 16.87 -50.33 -12.01
C ASN A 371 17.17 -49.53 -13.30
N ALA A 372 16.35 -48.54 -13.65
CA ALA A 372 16.49 -47.78 -14.90
C ALA A 372 17.21 -46.42 -14.76
N LEU A 373 17.38 -45.90 -13.53
CA LEU A 373 17.97 -44.58 -13.28
C LEU A 373 19.28 -44.61 -12.46
N ARG A 374 19.89 -45.78 -12.26
CA ARG A 374 21.26 -45.86 -11.75
C ARG A 374 22.26 -45.76 -12.91
N PRO A 375 23.13 -44.73 -12.98
CA PRO A 375 24.26 -44.79 -13.90
C PRO A 375 25.14 -45.99 -13.49
N LYS A 376 25.28 -46.97 -14.39
CA LYS A 376 26.22 -48.08 -14.24
C LYS A 376 27.64 -47.53 -14.38
N SER A 377 28.25 -47.10 -13.28
CA SER A 377 29.70 -46.87 -13.23
C SER A 377 30.40 -48.24 -13.13
N SER A 378 30.70 -48.83 -14.29
CA SER A 378 31.60 -49.97 -14.40
C SER A 378 33.03 -49.46 -14.57
N GLY A 379 33.77 -49.34 -13.47
CA GLY A 379 35.23 -49.15 -13.46
C GLY A 379 35.88 -50.23 -12.60
N PRO A 380 37.04 -50.79 -12.99
CA PRO A 380 37.68 -51.85 -12.21
C PRO A 380 38.26 -51.26 -10.91
N MET A 381 37.67 -51.64 -9.78
CA MET A 381 38.21 -51.37 -8.44
C MET A 381 39.42 -52.27 -8.17
N ALA A 382 40.60 -51.90 -8.68
CA ALA A 382 41.88 -52.46 -8.24
C ALA A 382 43.06 -51.58 -8.69
N ALA A 383 43.12 -50.33 -8.27
CA ALA A 383 44.33 -49.53 -8.34
C ALA A 383 44.85 -49.28 -6.91
N LYS A 384 45.93 -49.98 -6.55
CA LYS A 384 46.69 -49.65 -5.33
C LYS A 384 47.47 -48.34 -5.60
N PRO A 385 47.57 -47.42 -4.64
CA PRO A 385 48.37 -46.21 -4.82
C PRO A 385 49.86 -46.59 -4.95
N ASP A 386 50.50 -46.05 -5.98
CA ASP A 386 51.92 -46.27 -6.29
C ASP A 386 52.80 -45.55 -5.24
N PRO A 387 53.64 -46.26 -4.46
CA PRO A 387 54.40 -45.68 -3.35
C PRO A 387 55.70 -44.96 -3.78
N THR A 388 55.84 -44.59 -5.05
CA THR A 388 57.06 -43.95 -5.58
C THR A 388 56.94 -42.45 -5.87
N MET A 389 55.76 -41.84 -5.73
CA MET A 389 55.62 -40.38 -5.84
C MET A 389 55.94 -39.68 -4.52
N ARG A 390 57.19 -39.20 -4.39
CA ARG A 390 57.55 -38.16 -3.42
C ARG A 390 57.04 -36.81 -3.92
N MET A 391 56.10 -36.22 -3.19
CA MET A 391 55.74 -34.81 -3.34
C MET A 391 56.83 -33.94 -2.69
N PRO A 392 57.36 -32.90 -3.36
CA PRO A 392 58.26 -31.95 -2.73
C PRO A 392 57.49 -31.08 -1.72
N GLU A 393 57.95 -31.01 -0.47
CA GLU A 393 57.51 -30.02 0.52
C GLU A 393 58.30 -28.72 0.30
N GLU A 394 57.94 -27.92 -0.71
CA GLU A 394 58.49 -26.57 -0.84
C GLU A 394 57.44 -25.62 -1.45
N LEU A 395 57.19 -24.52 -0.74
CA LEU A 395 56.24 -23.47 -1.15
C LEU A 395 56.81 -22.67 -2.33
N PRO A 396 56.06 -22.41 -3.41
CA PRO A 396 56.58 -21.65 -4.53
C PRO A 396 56.74 -20.17 -4.18
N HIS A 397 57.97 -19.65 -4.29
CA HIS A 397 58.24 -18.22 -4.43
C HIS A 397 57.81 -17.77 -5.83
N LEU A 398 56.88 -16.82 -5.89
CA LEU A 398 56.55 -16.09 -7.11
C LEU A 398 57.33 -14.77 -7.09
N GLU A 399 58.47 -14.76 -7.76
CA GLU A 399 59.11 -13.53 -8.22
C GLU A 399 58.38 -13.10 -9.51
N SER A 400 57.61 -12.03 -9.42
CA SER A 400 57.00 -11.39 -10.60
C SER A 400 57.98 -10.38 -11.18
N GLU A 401 58.78 -10.81 -12.15
CA GLU A 401 59.47 -9.88 -13.05
C GLU A 401 58.49 -9.31 -14.08
N GLU A 402 58.62 -8.01 -14.28
CA GLU A 402 57.76 -7.09 -15.02
C GLU A 402 57.46 -7.52 -16.45
N SER A 403 56.17 -7.60 -16.80
CA SER A 403 55.73 -7.55 -18.20
C SER A 403 55.53 -6.08 -18.61
N THR A 404 56.54 -5.56 -19.30
CA THR A 404 56.57 -4.32 -20.07
C THR A 404 55.30 -4.11 -20.90
N TYR A 405 54.47 -3.14 -20.52
CA TYR A 405 53.43 -2.57 -21.37
C TYR A 405 53.93 -1.29 -22.04
N TRP A 406 53.51 -1.14 -23.28
CA TRP A 406 53.88 -0.13 -24.26
C TRP A 406 53.88 1.32 -23.74
N VAL A 407 55.04 1.97 -23.87
CA VAL A 407 55.19 3.43 -23.75
C VAL A 407 54.80 4.05 -25.08
N ALA A 408 53.69 4.78 -25.09
CA ALA A 408 53.47 5.86 -26.06
C ALA A 408 53.82 7.17 -25.37
N ASP A 409 54.93 7.76 -25.79
CA ASP A 409 55.39 9.08 -25.38
C ASP A 409 54.38 10.16 -25.78
N THR A 410 54.27 11.17 -24.92
CA THR A 410 53.60 12.48 -25.09
C THR A 410 52.09 12.58 -24.79
N LEU A 411 51.75 13.07 -23.59
CA LEU A 411 50.67 14.03 -23.27
C LEU A 411 50.81 14.46 -21.77
N PRO A 412 50.37 15.67 -21.39
CA PRO A 412 50.98 16.50 -20.33
C PRO A 412 50.53 16.15 -18.89
N GLU A 413 51.38 16.50 -17.91
CA GLU A 413 51.16 16.34 -16.47
C GLU A 413 49.87 17.02 -15.97
N PRO A 414 49.01 16.32 -15.20
CA PRO A 414 47.99 16.94 -14.38
C PRO A 414 48.53 17.30 -12.98
N GLU A 415 48.10 18.45 -12.46
CA GLU A 415 48.44 19.00 -11.15
C GLU A 415 48.01 18.08 -9.97
N PRO A 416 48.73 18.10 -8.82
CA PRO A 416 48.42 17.26 -7.67
C PRO A 416 47.18 17.73 -6.90
N LEU A 417 46.21 16.83 -6.72
CA LEU A 417 45.07 17.00 -5.81
C LEU A 417 45.49 16.82 -4.33
N PRO A 418 44.92 17.59 -3.38
CA PRO A 418 45.21 17.45 -1.96
C PRO A 418 44.44 16.27 -1.31
N GLU A 419 45.07 15.64 -0.30
CA GLU A 419 44.54 14.50 0.47
C GLU A 419 43.23 14.83 1.22
N PRO A 420 42.29 13.85 1.37
CA PRO A 420 41.04 14.07 2.09
C PRO A 420 41.26 14.08 3.61
N THR A 421 40.90 15.19 4.25
CA THR A 421 40.78 15.28 5.71
C THR A 421 39.44 14.69 6.18
N PRO A 422 39.39 13.96 7.30
CA PRO A 422 38.14 13.43 7.85
C PRO A 422 37.27 14.57 8.42
N VAL A 423 36.05 14.71 7.91
CA VAL A 423 35.12 15.83 8.19
C VAL A 423 34.29 15.64 9.48
N MET A 424 34.52 14.59 10.28
CA MET A 424 33.78 14.40 11.54
C MET A 424 34.65 13.94 12.71
N ASP A 425 34.54 14.67 13.82
CA ASP A 425 35.19 14.40 15.09
C ASP A 425 34.61 13.11 15.73
N PRO A 426 35.43 12.07 16.04
CA PRO A 426 34.96 10.76 16.48
C PRO A 426 34.16 10.77 17.79
N VAL A 427 34.21 11.86 18.56
CA VAL A 427 33.44 12.04 19.79
C VAL A 427 31.97 12.37 19.50
N VAL A 428 31.70 13.14 18.44
CA VAL A 428 30.34 13.51 18.02
C VAL A 428 29.64 12.30 17.37
N ALA A 429 30.38 11.47 16.64
CA ALA A 429 29.84 10.22 16.10
C ALA A 429 29.41 9.23 17.20
N LYS A 430 30.12 9.22 18.34
CA LYS A 430 29.77 8.40 19.51
C LYS A 430 28.52 8.91 20.22
N SER A 431 28.37 10.23 20.40
CA SER A 431 27.19 10.80 21.07
C SER A 431 25.90 10.59 20.25
N ILE A 432 25.97 10.68 18.91
CA ILE A 432 24.85 10.39 18.01
C ILE A 432 24.46 8.91 18.09
N GLY A 433 25.45 8.00 18.10
CA GLY A 433 25.21 6.57 18.27
C GLY A 433 24.59 6.19 19.62
N GLU A 434 24.80 7.00 20.66
CA GLU A 434 24.27 6.79 22.00
C GLU A 434 22.82 7.29 22.14
N SER A 435 22.47 8.39 21.48
CA SER A 435 21.07 8.84 21.33
C SER A 435 20.21 7.84 20.54
N LEU A 436 20.73 7.27 19.44
CA LEU A 436 20.01 6.26 18.65
C LEU A 436 19.79 4.93 19.39
N ARG A 437 20.61 4.62 20.41
CA ARG A 437 20.42 3.45 21.27
C ARG A 437 19.37 3.67 22.35
N LYS A 438 19.08 4.91 22.73
CA LYS A 438 18.02 5.26 23.69
C LYS A 438 16.61 5.13 23.09
N ASP A 439 16.47 5.37 21.78
CA ASP A 439 15.18 5.30 21.05
C ASP A 439 14.87 3.93 20.45
N LYS A 440 15.62 2.88 20.79
CA LYS A 440 15.28 1.52 20.33
C LYS A 440 14.06 1.01 21.11
N PRO A 441 12.89 0.77 20.47
CA PRO A 441 11.76 0.16 21.16
C PRO A 441 12.18 -1.24 21.61
N THR A 442 11.95 -1.52 22.89
CA THR A 442 12.29 -2.80 23.50
C THR A 442 11.39 -3.87 22.90
N LEU A 443 11.94 -4.70 22.00
CA LEU A 443 11.28 -5.88 21.42
C LEU A 443 10.92 -6.88 22.53
N SER A 444 9.71 -6.77 23.11
CA SER A 444 9.12 -7.80 24.00
C SER A 444 7.61 -7.58 24.25
N SER A 445 6.81 -7.33 23.21
CA SER A 445 5.37 -7.55 23.28
C SER A 445 4.89 -8.18 21.97
N THR A 446 4.58 -9.47 22.00
CA THR A 446 3.88 -10.14 20.90
C THR A 446 2.48 -9.52 20.84
N THR A 447 2.30 -8.50 20.00
CA THR A 447 0.99 -7.90 19.75
C THR A 447 0.33 -8.71 18.65
N LEU A 448 -0.64 -9.54 19.03
CA LEU A 448 -1.53 -10.20 18.09
C LEU A 448 -2.46 -9.12 17.46
N PRO A 449 -2.90 -9.30 16.20
CA PRO A 449 -3.85 -8.37 15.57
C PRO A 449 -5.16 -8.30 16.38
N LEU A 450 -5.71 -7.11 16.52
CA LEU A 450 -6.97 -6.88 17.24
C LEU A 450 -8.16 -7.47 16.49
N ASP A 451 -8.97 -8.27 17.19
CA ASP A 451 -10.23 -8.81 16.67
C ASP A 451 -11.39 -7.87 17.05
N PHE A 452 -11.92 -7.13 16.07
CA PHE A 452 -12.95 -6.12 16.28
C PHE A 452 -14.30 -6.71 16.72
N GLU A 453 -14.67 -7.90 16.26
CA GLU A 453 -15.93 -8.56 16.67
C GLU A 453 -15.89 -8.94 18.16
N ARG A 454 -14.71 -9.30 18.66
CA ARG A 454 -14.55 -9.67 20.07
C ARG A 454 -14.51 -8.46 21.00
N VAL A 455 -14.05 -7.31 20.51
CA VAL A 455 -14.01 -6.04 21.26
C VAL A 455 -15.42 -5.49 21.49
N SER A 456 -16.34 -5.65 20.54
CA SER A 456 -17.74 -5.23 20.71
C SER A 456 -18.58 -6.20 21.55
N ALA A 457 -18.17 -7.48 21.64
CA ALA A 457 -18.87 -8.51 22.42
C ALA A 457 -18.21 -8.83 23.78
N LEU A 458 -17.64 -7.83 24.47
CA LEU A 458 -17.02 -8.04 25.79
C LEU A 458 -18.08 -8.19 26.89
N SER A 459 -17.87 -9.15 27.79
CA SER A 459 -18.71 -9.30 29.00
C SER A 459 -18.30 -8.33 30.10
N ASP A 460 -19.20 -8.00 31.03
CA ASP A 460 -18.93 -7.09 32.17
C ASP A 460 -17.67 -7.47 32.97
N ALA A 461 -17.43 -8.77 33.14
CA ALA A 461 -16.24 -9.28 33.80
C ALA A 461 -14.96 -9.01 32.98
N GLU A 462 -15.03 -9.05 31.66
CA GLU A 462 -13.91 -8.74 30.77
C GLU A 462 -13.65 -7.23 30.69
N ILE A 463 -14.71 -6.42 30.68
CA ILE A 463 -14.62 -4.96 30.68
C ILE A 463 -13.86 -4.48 31.92
N SER A 464 -14.21 -4.97 33.12
CA SER A 464 -13.48 -4.62 34.35
C SER A 464 -11.99 -5.03 34.33
N ILE A 465 -11.66 -6.14 33.66
CA ILE A 465 -10.27 -6.58 33.49
C ILE A 465 -9.52 -5.67 32.51
N VAL A 466 -10.18 -5.25 31.43
CA VAL A 466 -9.62 -4.31 30.45
C VAL A 466 -9.37 -2.95 31.11
N GLU A 467 -10.34 -2.43 31.87
CA GLU A 467 -10.23 -1.19 32.65
C GLU A 467 -9.03 -1.24 33.62
N ALA A 468 -8.93 -2.32 34.41
CA ALA A 468 -7.79 -2.52 35.31
C ALA A 468 -6.45 -2.62 34.54
N SER A 469 -6.45 -3.19 33.34
CA SER A 469 -5.27 -3.35 32.47
C SER A 469 -4.86 -2.08 31.73
N ILE A 470 -5.75 -1.08 31.66
CA ILE A 470 -5.44 0.28 31.19
C ILE A 470 -4.66 1.03 32.27
N ALA A 471 -5.13 0.95 33.52
CA ALA A 471 -4.54 1.67 34.65
C ALA A 471 -3.21 1.06 35.13
N ARG A 472 -3.07 -0.27 35.13
CA ARG A 472 -1.87 -0.95 35.66
C ARG A 472 -1.61 -2.31 34.99
N GLU A 473 -0.42 -2.88 35.19
CA GLU A 473 -0.12 -4.25 34.78
C GLU A 473 -0.77 -5.24 35.75
N VAL A 474 -1.56 -6.20 35.23
CA VAL A 474 -2.36 -7.11 36.06
C VAL A 474 -1.97 -8.57 35.82
N SER A 475 -2.10 -9.42 36.85
CA SER A 475 -1.83 -10.85 36.76
C SER A 475 -3.08 -11.67 37.08
N PRO A 476 -3.25 -12.87 36.50
CA PRO A 476 -4.35 -13.78 36.88
C PRO A 476 -4.34 -14.20 38.36
N SER A 477 -3.24 -13.94 39.09
CA SER A 477 -3.12 -14.17 40.53
C SER A 477 -3.42 -12.93 41.38
N ASP A 478 -3.93 -11.84 40.80
CA ASP A 478 -4.26 -10.62 41.54
C ASP A 478 -5.44 -10.86 42.51
N ALA A 479 -5.25 -10.54 43.79
CA ALA A 479 -6.25 -10.73 44.83
C ALA A 479 -7.42 -9.74 44.71
N ALA A 480 -7.17 -8.53 44.21
CA ALA A 480 -8.20 -7.50 44.07
C ALA A 480 -9.22 -7.89 42.98
N LEU A 481 -8.76 -8.38 41.83
CA LEU A 481 -9.65 -8.84 40.77
C LEU A 481 -10.38 -10.14 41.12
N GLN A 482 -9.73 -11.05 41.86
CA GLN A 482 -10.39 -12.28 42.33
C GLN A 482 -11.54 -11.97 43.30
N ALA A 483 -11.34 -10.99 44.18
CA ALA A 483 -12.38 -10.55 45.12
C ALA A 483 -13.51 -9.80 44.41
N TYR A 484 -13.17 -8.85 43.52
CA TYR A 484 -14.16 -8.04 42.79
C TYR A 484 -15.07 -8.89 41.90
N LEU A 485 -14.49 -9.82 41.14
CA LEU A 485 -15.24 -10.69 40.23
C LEU A 485 -15.80 -11.94 40.90
N SER A 486 -15.45 -12.22 42.16
CA SER A 486 -15.80 -13.47 42.86
C SER A 486 -15.40 -14.76 42.09
N VAL A 487 -14.31 -14.68 41.33
CA VAL A 487 -13.85 -15.74 40.43
C VAL A 487 -12.48 -16.26 40.87
N GLY A 488 -12.33 -17.58 40.92
CA GLY A 488 -11.05 -18.21 41.26
C GLY A 488 -9.98 -18.04 40.16
N ARG A 489 -8.71 -18.12 40.56
CA ARG A 489 -7.53 -18.05 39.68
C ARG A 489 -7.62 -18.84 38.35
N PRO A 490 -8.11 -20.10 38.30
CA PRO A 490 -8.19 -20.84 37.04
C PRO A 490 -9.07 -20.17 35.99
N ARG A 491 -10.19 -19.59 36.41
CA ARG A 491 -11.16 -18.95 35.52
C ARG A 491 -10.69 -17.56 35.10
N LEU A 492 -10.04 -16.79 35.97
CA LEU A 492 -9.35 -15.56 35.54
C LEU A 492 -8.27 -15.86 34.51
N SER A 493 -7.48 -16.93 34.70
CA SER A 493 -6.46 -17.30 33.71
C SER A 493 -7.05 -17.67 32.35
N GLN A 494 -8.26 -18.22 32.29
CA GLN A 494 -8.97 -18.47 31.02
C GLN A 494 -9.34 -17.16 30.34
N ILE A 495 -9.89 -16.20 31.10
CA ILE A 495 -10.31 -14.90 30.58
C ILE A 495 -9.12 -14.10 30.05
N PHE A 496 -8.03 -13.97 30.84
CA PHE A 496 -6.81 -13.29 30.41
C PHE A 496 -6.19 -13.91 29.13
N ASN A 497 -6.21 -15.24 29.00
CA ASN A 497 -5.73 -15.90 27.80
C ASN A 497 -6.66 -15.69 26.60
N GLY A 498 -7.98 -15.60 26.82
CA GLY A 498 -8.96 -15.26 25.79
C GLY A 498 -8.74 -13.84 25.25
N LEU A 499 -8.62 -12.86 26.15
CA LEU A 499 -8.36 -11.46 25.79
C LEU A 499 -6.99 -11.26 25.12
N HIS A 500 -5.97 -12.03 25.52
CA HIS A 500 -4.68 -12.02 24.82
C HIS A 500 -4.78 -12.60 23.40
N LYS A 501 -5.53 -13.70 23.20
CA LYS A 501 -5.74 -14.28 21.87
C LYS A 501 -6.49 -13.34 20.93
N ALA A 502 -7.41 -12.56 21.45
CA ALA A 502 -8.16 -11.54 20.70
C ALA A 502 -7.35 -10.26 20.40
N GLY A 503 -6.07 -10.20 20.79
CA GLY A 503 -5.21 -9.02 20.57
C GLY A 503 -5.50 -7.84 21.50
N ILE A 504 -6.42 -7.98 22.46
CA ILE A 504 -6.83 -6.92 23.39
C ILE A 504 -5.77 -6.69 24.47
N LEU A 505 -5.21 -7.77 25.01
CA LEU A 505 -4.14 -7.72 26.02
C LEU A 505 -2.80 -8.18 25.44
N SER A 506 -1.73 -7.52 25.85
CA SER A 506 -0.34 -7.93 25.63
C SER A 506 0.22 -8.61 26.87
N VAL A 507 1.07 -9.62 26.69
CA VAL A 507 1.68 -10.39 27.79
C VAL A 507 3.15 -10.13 27.92
N ARG A 508 3.57 -9.87 29.16
CA ARG A 508 4.97 -9.85 29.59
C ARG A 508 5.21 -10.90 30.67
N LYS A 509 6.28 -11.67 30.55
CA LYS A 509 6.69 -12.63 31.59
C LYS A 509 7.66 -11.94 32.56
N LYS A 510 7.36 -12.01 33.86
CA LYS A 510 8.27 -11.57 34.94
C LYS A 510 8.48 -12.74 35.89
N GLY A 511 9.55 -13.50 35.69
CA GLY A 511 9.80 -14.74 36.43
C GLY A 511 8.74 -15.82 36.13
N ARG A 512 8.07 -16.32 37.17
CA ARG A 512 7.03 -17.36 37.06
C ARG A 512 5.62 -16.81 36.77
N THR A 513 5.42 -15.50 36.87
CA THR A 513 4.12 -14.86 36.67
C THR A 513 4.05 -14.17 35.31
N ARG A 514 2.84 -14.18 34.73
CA ARG A 514 2.50 -13.44 33.52
C ARG A 514 1.78 -12.16 33.95
N LEU A 515 2.26 -11.04 33.44
CA LEU A 515 1.68 -9.71 33.58
C LEU A 515 1.03 -9.36 32.25
N PHE A 516 -0.21 -8.90 32.31
CA PHE A 516 -1.00 -8.48 31.19
C PHE A 516 -1.16 -6.97 31.25
N ARG A 517 -1.12 -6.33 30.09
CA ARG A 517 -1.37 -4.90 29.90
C ARG A 517 -2.20 -4.73 28.65
N ILE A 518 -2.99 -3.67 28.56
CA ILE A 518 -3.70 -3.37 27.31
C ILE A 518 -2.74 -3.23 26.12
N SER A 519 -3.12 -3.81 24.97
CA SER A 519 -2.40 -3.68 23.70
C SER A 519 -2.51 -2.25 23.16
N ASN A 520 -1.50 -1.78 22.42
CA ASN A 520 -1.52 -0.42 21.84
C ASN A 520 -2.69 -0.24 20.84
N GLN A 521 -3.02 -1.30 20.08
CA GLN A 521 -4.14 -1.28 19.12
C GLN A 521 -5.49 -1.15 19.84
N ALA A 522 -5.70 -1.97 20.89
CA ALA A 522 -6.90 -1.90 21.71
C ALA A 522 -7.00 -0.57 22.46
N LYS A 523 -5.88 -0.05 22.98
CA LYS A 523 -5.85 1.24 23.68
C LYS A 523 -6.31 2.37 22.76
N ALA A 524 -5.82 2.41 21.51
CA ALA A 524 -6.27 3.41 20.53
C ALA A 524 -7.78 3.32 20.28
N HIS A 525 -8.31 2.10 20.10
CA HIS A 525 -9.75 1.87 19.89
C HIS A 525 -10.62 2.35 21.06
N PHE A 526 -10.19 2.13 22.31
CA PHE A 526 -10.97 2.58 23.47
C PHE A 526 -10.81 4.09 23.78
N THR A 527 -9.73 4.74 23.35
CA THR A 527 -9.53 6.18 23.57
C THR A 527 -10.22 7.07 22.53
N ASP A 528 -10.53 6.54 21.35
CA ASP A 528 -11.17 7.30 20.24
C ASP A 528 -12.70 7.44 20.35
N GLY A 529 -13.29 7.16 21.53
CA GLY A 529 -14.68 7.52 21.83
C GLY A 529 -15.77 6.55 21.35
N HIS A 530 -15.45 5.31 20.97
CA HIS A 530 -16.45 4.30 20.57
C HIS A 530 -17.09 3.53 21.74
N MET A 531 -17.15 4.12 22.94
CA MET A 531 -17.76 3.49 24.13
C MET A 531 -18.95 4.29 24.69
N GLU A 532 -19.59 5.11 23.84
CA GLU A 532 -20.93 5.65 24.11
C GLU A 532 -21.83 5.27 22.94
N ALA A 533 -22.52 4.14 23.09
CA ALA A 533 -23.70 3.75 22.32
C ALA A 533 -24.66 3.02 23.26
#